data_AF-L7JUP6-F1
#
_entry.id   AF-L7JUP6-F1
#
_cell.length_a   1.000
_cell.length_b   1.000
_cell.length_c   1.000
_cell.angle_alpha   90.00
_cell.angle_beta   90.00
_cell.angle_gamma   90.00
#
_symmetry.space_group_name_H-M   'P 1'
#
loop_
_entity.id
_entity.type
_entity.pdbx_description
1 polymer ?
#
loop_
_entity_poly.entity_id
_entity_poly.type
_entity_poly.pdbx_seq_one_letter_code
_entity_poly.pdbx_strand_id
1 'polypeptide(L)'
;MESKREKLSFAFDNSQLIKIIKTFTDEEDVKELGDSVVSKIMDRNEIVDVVNYLFERLDELDIEVEYEECGNLVSIMYEICEEDESGGSTIYENIKSCVRD
;
A
#
# COMPACT_ATOMS: atom_id res chain seq x y z
N MET A 1 14.56 -2.58 15.09
CA MET A 1 13.49 -1.62 14.77
C MET A 1 13.15 -1.89 13.32
N GLU A 2 11.91 -2.26 13.02
CA GLU A 2 11.45 -2.51 11.64
C GLU A 2 11.43 -1.17 10.90
N SER A 3 11.94 -1.16 9.67
CA SER A 3 12.07 0.06 8.85
C SER A 3 10.72 0.54 8.32
N LYS A 4 10.58 1.85 8.03
CA LYS A 4 9.41 2.42 7.33
C LYS A 4 9.02 1.59 6.11
N ARG A 5 10.00 1.24 5.28
CA ARG A 5 9.79 0.47 4.06
C ARG A 5 9.15 -0.88 4.36
N GLU A 6 9.65 -1.63 5.34
CA GLU A 6 9.08 -2.92 5.74
C GLU A 6 7.64 -2.80 6.21
N LYS A 7 7.30 -1.76 6.99
CA LYS A 7 5.93 -1.52 7.45
C LYS A 7 4.98 -1.17 6.30
N LEU A 8 5.43 -0.34 5.36
CA LEU A 8 4.65 0.05 4.18
C LEU A 8 4.41 -1.14 3.25
N SER A 9 5.46 -1.90 2.94
CA SER A 9 5.34 -3.13 2.14
C SER A 9 4.39 -4.12 2.80
N PHE A 10 4.47 -4.30 4.12
CA PHE A 10 3.54 -5.16 4.85
C PHE A 10 2.08 -4.67 4.74
N ALA A 11 1.82 -3.37 4.89
CA ALA A 11 0.47 -2.81 4.76
C ALA A 11 -0.09 -2.99 3.34
N PHE A 12 0.73 -2.77 2.32
CA PHE A 12 0.36 -2.99 0.92
C PHE A 12 -0.05 -4.45 0.68
N ASP A 13 0.84 -5.40 0.98
CA ASP A 13 0.66 -6.83 0.70
C ASP A 13 -0.56 -7.44 1.38
N ASN A 14 -0.99 -6.85 2.50
CA ASN A 14 -2.07 -7.38 3.34
C ASN A 14 -3.40 -6.63 3.20
N SER A 15 -3.44 -5.55 2.42
CA SER A 15 -4.69 -4.82 2.15
C SER A 15 -5.70 -5.68 1.38
N GLN A 16 -6.99 -5.40 1.58
CA GLN A 16 -8.05 -6.12 0.86
C GLN A 16 -7.96 -5.91 -0.66
N LEU A 17 -7.66 -4.68 -1.08
CA LEU A 17 -7.44 -4.33 -2.48
C LEU A 17 -6.35 -5.21 -3.13
N ILE A 18 -5.18 -5.32 -2.50
CA ILE A 18 -4.08 -6.13 -3.04
C ILE A 18 -4.40 -7.63 -3.03
N LYS A 19 -5.18 -8.12 -2.05
CA LYS A 19 -5.69 -9.51 -2.06
C LYS A 19 -6.60 -9.77 -3.26
N ILE A 20 -7.42 -8.80 -3.67
CA ILE A 20 -8.27 -8.90 -4.86
C ILE A 20 -7.40 -8.89 -6.13
N ILE A 21 -6.45 -7.96 -6.23
CA ILE A 21 -5.53 -7.85 -7.37
C ILE A 21 -4.76 -9.15 -7.61
N LYS A 22 -4.27 -9.80 -6.53
CA LYS A 22 -3.60 -11.12 -6.60
C LYS A 22 -4.46 -12.24 -7.21
N THR A 23 -5.76 -12.05 -7.40
CA THR A 23 -6.64 -13.03 -8.09
C THR A 23 -6.67 -12.85 -9.61
N PHE A 24 -6.20 -11.70 -10.12
CA PHE A 24 -6.27 -11.33 -11.54
C PHE A 24 -4.90 -11.18 -12.20
N THR A 25 -3.82 -11.08 -11.41
CA THR A 25 -2.45 -10.91 -11.91
C THR A 25 -1.46 -11.78 -11.15
N ASP A 26 -0.30 -11.99 -11.75
CA ASP A 26 0.76 -12.81 -11.16
C ASP A 26 1.46 -12.11 -9.99
N GLU A 27 2.05 -12.91 -9.10
CA GLU A 27 2.71 -12.42 -7.87
C GLU A 27 3.86 -11.45 -8.17
N GLU A 28 4.55 -11.61 -9.30
CA GLU A 28 5.63 -10.73 -9.72
C GLU A 28 5.13 -9.32 -10.02
N ASP A 29 4.02 -9.19 -10.76
CA ASP A 29 3.42 -7.89 -11.09
C ASP A 29 2.91 -7.17 -9.84
N VAL A 30 2.29 -7.91 -8.91
CA VAL A 30 1.84 -7.33 -7.64
C VAL A 30 3.01 -6.83 -6.81
N LYS A 31 4.12 -7.57 -6.81
CA LYS A 31 5.33 -7.18 -6.11
C LYS A 31 5.94 -5.92 -6.71
N GLU A 32 6.06 -5.84 -8.04
CA GLU A 32 6.55 -4.64 -8.72
C GLU A 32 5.65 -3.42 -8.44
N LEU A 33 4.33 -3.62 -8.49
CA LEU A 33 3.36 -2.59 -8.14
C LEU A 33 3.60 -2.08 -6.72
N GLY A 34 3.67 -3.00 -5.75
CA GLY A 34 3.91 -2.68 -4.35
C GLY A 34 5.23 -1.95 -4.11
N ASP A 35 6.33 -2.43 -4.68
CA ASP A 35 7.63 -1.77 -4.57
C ASP A 35 7.61 -0.34 -5.13
N SER A 36 6.90 -0.11 -6.24
CA SER A 36 6.80 1.21 -6.85
C SER A 36 5.91 2.17 -6.04
N VAL A 37 4.78 1.70 -5.50
CA VAL A 37 3.90 2.50 -4.63
C VAL A 37 4.61 2.86 -3.34
N VAL A 38 5.25 1.88 -2.67
CA VAL A 38 6.04 2.11 -1.45
C VAL A 38 7.16 3.12 -1.71
N SER A 39 7.86 3.02 -2.84
CA SER A 39 8.91 3.98 -3.21
C SER A 39 8.34 5.39 -3.35
N LYS A 40 7.22 5.57 -4.05
CA LYS A 40 6.61 6.90 -4.25
C LYS A 40 6.17 7.56 -2.95
N ILE A 41 5.69 6.78 -1.99
CA ILE A 41 5.33 7.29 -0.65
C ILE A 41 6.60 7.70 0.11
N MET A 42 7.65 6.87 0.06
CA MET A 42 8.94 7.20 0.67
C MET A 42 9.58 8.46 0.07
N ASP A 43 9.37 8.70 -1.22
CA ASP A 43 9.84 9.89 -1.94
C ASP A 43 8.97 11.14 -1.65
N ARG A 44 7.97 11.04 -0.76
CA ARG A 44 7.11 12.15 -0.29
C ARG A 44 6.34 12.84 -1.42
N ASN A 45 5.84 12.07 -2.39
CA ASN A 45 4.93 12.61 -3.40
C ASN A 45 3.61 13.10 -2.76
N GLU A 46 2.73 13.76 -3.51
CA GLU A 46 1.40 14.06 -2.97
C GLU A 46 0.55 12.79 -2.94
N ILE A 47 -0.33 12.64 -1.93
CA ILE A 47 -1.24 11.48 -1.82
C ILE A 47 -2.01 11.27 -3.13
N VAL A 48 -2.52 12.35 -3.71
CA VAL A 48 -3.28 12.32 -4.98
C VAL A 48 -2.45 11.75 -6.13
N ASP A 49 -1.16 12.08 -6.21
CA ASP A 49 -0.28 11.57 -7.26
C ASP A 49 -0.02 10.08 -7.11
N VAL A 50 0.12 9.60 -5.87
CA VAL A 50 0.31 8.17 -5.59
C VAL A 50 -0.96 7.38 -5.88
N VAL A 51 -2.14 7.93 -5.55
CA VAL A 51 -3.44 7.30 -5.88
C VAL A 51 -3.64 7.22 -7.38
N ASN A 52 -3.44 8.33 -8.11
CA ASN A 52 -3.55 8.35 -9.57
C ASN A 52 -2.59 7.34 -10.21
N TYR A 53 -1.34 7.30 -9.74
CA TYR A 53 -0.36 6.34 -10.23
C TYR A 53 -0.76 4.88 -9.97
N LEU A 54 -1.28 4.57 -8.77
CA LEU A 54 -1.78 3.22 -8.48
C LEU A 54 -2.91 2.86 -9.45
N PHE A 55 -3.83 3.79 -9.71
CA PHE A 55 -4.93 3.58 -10.64
C PHE A 55 -4.45 3.33 -12.08
N GLU A 56 -3.53 4.15 -12.58
CA GLU A 56 -2.91 3.99 -13.91
C GLU A 56 -2.26 2.60 -14.05
N ARG A 57 -1.53 2.15 -13.02
CA ARG A 57 -0.88 0.82 -13.05
C ARG A 57 -1.88 -0.33 -13.00
N LEU A 58 -3.03 -0.16 -12.36
CA LEU A 58 -4.09 -1.18 -12.34
C LEU A 58 -4.85 -1.23 -13.66
N ASP A 59 -5.06 -0.09 -14.31
CA ASP A 59 -5.62 -0.01 -15.67
C ASP A 59 -4.70 -0.71 -16.69
N GLU A 60 -3.37 -0.53 -16.58
CA GLU A 60 -2.38 -1.26 -17.41
C GLU A 60 -2.42 -2.78 -17.21
N LEU A 61 -2.86 -3.25 -16.04
CA LEU A 61 -3.05 -4.66 -15.72
C LEU A 61 -4.46 -5.18 -16.04
N ASP A 62 -5.32 -4.36 -16.66
CA ASP A 62 -6.73 -4.66 -16.96
C ASP A 62 -7.54 -5.01 -15.69
N ILE A 63 -7.24 -4.32 -14.58
CA ILE A 63 -7.89 -4.48 -13.28
C ILE A 63 -8.71 -3.23 -12.94
N GLU A 64 -10.03 -3.37 -12.95
CA GLU A 64 -10.95 -2.32 -12.55
C GLU A 64 -11.17 -2.34 -11.02
N VAL A 65 -10.89 -1.22 -10.36
CA VAL A 65 -11.11 -1.01 -8.92
C VAL A 65 -11.72 0.37 -8.67
N GLU A 66 -12.36 0.56 -7.52
CA GLU A 66 -12.91 1.88 -7.19
C GLU A 66 -11.81 2.82 -6.71
N TYR A 67 -11.84 4.08 -7.15
CA TYR A 67 -10.86 5.11 -6.75
C TYR A 67 -10.79 5.26 -5.22
N GLU A 68 -11.93 5.08 -4.52
CA GLU A 68 -12.00 5.12 -3.06
C GLU A 68 -11.14 4.03 -2.40
N GLU A 69 -11.09 2.82 -2.97
CA GLU A 69 -10.29 1.71 -2.43
C GLU A 69 -8.79 2.02 -2.54
N CYS A 70 -8.35 2.55 -3.68
CA CYS A 70 -6.98 3.02 -3.88
C CYS A 70 -6.65 4.16 -2.90
N GLY A 71 -7.55 5.13 -2.77
CA GLY A 71 -7.40 6.27 -1.85
C GLY A 71 -7.23 5.84 -0.40
N ASN A 72 -8.04 4.88 0.06
CA ASN A 72 -7.97 4.35 1.41
C ASN A 72 -6.65 3.63 1.68
N LEU A 73 -6.17 2.80 0.74
CA LEU A 73 -4.88 2.12 0.88
C LEU A 73 -3.72 3.12 0.99
N VAL A 74 -3.66 4.06 0.05
CA VAL A 74 -2.57 5.05 0.01
C VAL A 74 -2.58 5.93 1.27
N SER A 75 -3.76 6.34 1.75
CA SER A 75 -3.87 7.15 2.96
C SER A 75 -3.31 6.44 4.20
N ILE A 76 -3.65 5.17 4.40
CA ILE A 76 -3.11 4.35 5.51
C ILE A 76 -1.59 4.23 5.40
N MET A 77 -1.07 4.02 4.19
CA MET A 77 0.38 3.93 3.97
C MET A 77 1.08 5.27 4.24
N TYR A 78 0.47 6.40 3.92
CA TYR A 78 1.02 7.71 4.29
C TYR A 78 1.09 7.91 5.80
N GLU A 79 0.02 7.58 6.52
CA GLU A 79 -0.03 7.65 7.98
C GLU A 79 1.13 6.84 8.59
N ILE A 80 1.34 5.59 8.15
CA ILE A 80 2.45 4.73 8.59
C ILE A 80 3.82 5.38 8.30
N CYS A 81 3.98 6.04 7.14
CA CYS A 81 5.24 6.66 6.76
C CYS A 81 5.59 7.89 7.62
N GLU A 82 4.58 8.68 7.99
CA GLU A 82 4.73 9.88 8.83
C GLU A 82 4.90 9.53 10.32
N GLU A 83 4.20 8.52 10.83
CA GLU A 83 4.21 8.12 12.25
C GLU A 83 5.54 7.53 12.74
N ASP A 84 6.36 6.97 11.84
CA ASP A 84 7.68 6.47 12.20
C ASP A 84 8.68 7.61 12.53
N GLU A 85 8.28 8.88 12.35
CA GLU A 85 9.01 10.06 12.86
C GLU A 85 8.59 10.46 14.29
N SER A 86 7.40 10.05 14.75
CA SER A 86 6.79 10.46 16.02
C SER A 86 6.65 9.36 17.07
N GLY A 87 6.94 8.10 16.70
CA GLY A 87 7.05 6.99 17.65
C GLY A 87 5.72 6.28 17.92
N GLY A 88 5.32 5.45 16.96
CA GLY A 88 4.45 4.29 17.19
C GLY A 88 2.99 4.50 16.81
N SER A 89 2.42 3.54 16.08
CA SER A 89 1.00 3.54 15.75
C SER A 89 0.33 2.21 16.01
N THR A 90 -0.79 2.32 16.70
CA THR A 90 -1.77 1.26 16.98
C THR A 90 -2.33 0.65 15.70
N ILE A 91 -2.26 1.35 14.57
CA ILE A 91 -2.78 0.89 13.26
C ILE A 91 -1.92 -0.25 12.70
N TYR A 92 -0.59 -0.13 12.68
CA TYR A 92 0.29 -1.20 12.22
C TYR A 92 0.19 -2.46 13.09
N GLU A 93 0.19 -2.30 14.42
CA GLU A 93 0.02 -3.42 15.34
C GLU A 93 -1.37 -4.08 15.17
N ASN A 94 -2.42 -3.31 14.88
CA ASN A 94 -3.75 -3.85 14.56
C ASN A 94 -3.75 -4.63 13.23
N ILE A 95 -3.20 -4.08 12.15
CA ILE A 95 -3.10 -4.79 10.85
C ILE A 95 -2.30 -6.08 11.03
N LYS A 96 -1.17 -6.03 11.75
CA LYS A 96 -0.34 -7.19 12.03
C LYS A 96 -1.06 -8.24 12.87
N SER A 97 -1.86 -7.83 13.85
CA SER A 97 -2.68 -8.73 14.66
C SER A 97 -3.79 -9.41 13.83
N CYS A 98 -4.43 -8.69 12.90
CA CYS A 98 -5.49 -9.21 12.04
C CYS A 98 -5.00 -10.17 10.93
N VAL A 99 -3.70 -10.19 10.63
CA VAL A 99 -3.09 -11.09 9.61
C VAL A 99 -2.52 -12.37 10.23
N ARG A 100 -2.27 -12.38 11.55
CA ARG A 100 -1.65 -13.51 12.26
C ARG A 100 -2.65 -14.54 12.80
N ASP A 101 -3.95 -14.26 12.74
CA ASP A 101 -5.05 -15.19 13.05
C ASP A 101 -5.60 -15.87 11.78
#